data_AF-A0A259HMP6-F1
#
_entry.id   AF-A0A259HMP6-F1
#
_cell.length_a   1.000
_cell.length_b   1.000
_cell.length_c   1.000
_cell.angle_alpha   90.00
_cell.angle_beta   90.00
_cell.angle_gamma   90.00
#
_symmetry.space_group_name_H-M   'P 1'
#
loop_
_entity.id
_entity.type
_entity.pdbx_description
1 polymer ?
#
loop_
_entity_poly.entity_id
_entity_poly.type
_entity_poly.pdbx_seq_one_letter_code
_entity_poly.pdbx_strand_id
1 'polypeptide(L)'
;EMDWVVVRNRTGFTEARNQKRIDTALTELSKRVGFRVASGLSERVIYRELFPSGLTLLDKGHLGELGTSHLVARQELRTLVGGLNLPKLNPELPLDAPKSTKTALESAA
;
A
#
# COMPACT_ATOMS: atom_id res chain seq x y z
N GLU A 1 -9.14 10.69 -13.60
CA GLU A 1 -10.03 10.16 -12.55
C GLU A 1 -9.19 9.72 -11.36
N MET A 2 -9.63 9.96 -10.13
CA MET A 2 -8.87 9.64 -8.92
C MET A 2 -9.08 8.17 -8.55
N ASP A 3 -8.02 7.37 -8.52
CA ASP A 3 -8.08 5.99 -8.04
C ASP A 3 -8.01 5.97 -6.50
N TRP A 4 -9.16 5.77 -5.85
CA TRP A 4 -9.23 5.71 -4.39
C TRP A 4 -9.10 4.26 -3.91
N VAL A 5 -8.02 3.99 -3.17
CA VAL A 5 -7.79 2.70 -2.52
C VAL A 5 -7.95 2.83 -1.02
N VAL A 6 -8.83 2.00 -0.45
CA VAL A 6 -8.99 1.84 1.00
C VAL A 6 -8.23 0.59 1.43
N VAL A 7 -7.28 0.77 2.33
CA VAL A 7 -6.42 -0.31 2.81
C VAL A 7 -6.89 -0.76 4.19
N ARG A 8 -7.22 -2.05 4.32
CA ARG A 8 -7.58 -2.65 5.62
C ARG A 8 -6.33 -3.24 6.27
N ASN A 9 -5.81 -2.57 7.30
CA ASN A 9 -4.73 -3.12 8.12
C ASN A 9 -5.26 -4.20 9.08
N ARG A 10 -4.41 -5.17 9.39
CA ARG A 10 -4.73 -6.25 10.33
C ARG A 10 -4.16 -5.91 11.71
N THR A 11 -5.05 -5.51 12.60
CA THR A 11 -4.75 -5.31 14.02
C THR A 11 -4.97 -6.62 14.77
N GLY A 12 -4.07 -6.97 15.68
CA GLY A 12 -3.92 -8.28 16.32
C GLY A 12 -5.20 -9.12 16.54
N PHE A 13 -5.63 -9.29 17.79
CA PHE A 13 -6.69 -10.25 18.17
C PHE A 13 -8.09 -9.73 17.80
N THR A 14 -8.37 -9.56 16.50
CA THR A 14 -9.73 -9.28 16.03
C THR A 14 -10.48 -10.59 15.85
N GLU A 15 -11.61 -10.78 16.54
CA GLU A 15 -12.46 -11.96 16.37
C GLU A 15 -12.82 -12.20 14.90
N ALA A 16 -12.77 -13.46 14.46
CA ALA A 16 -13.06 -13.83 13.06
C ALA A 16 -14.43 -13.31 12.58
N ARG A 17 -15.41 -13.23 13.48
CA ARG A 17 -16.75 -12.68 13.18
C ARG A 17 -16.71 -11.19 12.86
N ASN A 18 -15.94 -10.42 13.61
CA ASN A 18 -15.77 -8.99 13.37
C ASN A 18 -14.99 -8.74 12.07
N GLN A 19 -13.96 -9.55 11.79
CA GLN A 19 -13.23 -9.46 10.53
C GLN A 19 -14.17 -9.64 9.32
N LYS A 20 -14.96 -10.72 9.33
CA LYS A 20 -15.93 -11.00 8.26
C LYS A 20 -16.95 -9.87 8.12
N ARG A 21 -17.45 -9.34 9.24
CA ARG A 21 -18.43 -8.22 9.22
C ARG A 21 -17.83 -6.96 8.60
N ILE A 22 -16.59 -6.62 8.94
CA ILE A 22 -15.87 -5.46 8.39
C ILE A 22 -15.63 -5.65 6.88
N ASP A 23 -15.20 -6.84 6.46
CA ASP A 23 -14.93 -7.13 5.05
C ASP A 23 -16.21 -7.02 4.21
N THR A 24 -17.34 -7.54 4.70
CA THR A 24 -18.65 -7.40 4.03
C THR A 24 -19.05 -5.93 3.92
N ALA A 25 -18.98 -5.17 5.02
CA ALA A 25 -19.37 -3.76 5.04
C ALA A 25 -18.52 -2.91 4.09
N LEU A 26 -17.19 -3.13 4.06
CA LEU A 26 -16.29 -2.44 3.14
C LEU A 26 -16.59 -2.79 1.67
N THR A 27 -16.94 -4.05 1.39
CA THR A 27 -17.32 -4.52 0.04
C THR A 27 -18.65 -3.94 -0.44
N GLU A 28 -19.59 -3.69 0.47
CA GLU A 28 -20.85 -3.02 0.12
C GLU A 28 -20.65 -1.53 -0.10
N LEU A 29 -19.82 -0.89 0.73
CA LEU A 29 -19.54 0.54 0.62
C LEU A 29 -18.71 0.87 -0.62
N SER A 30 -17.76 0.00 -0.99
CA SER A 30 -16.95 0.18 -2.21
C SER A 30 -17.80 0.32 -3.47
N LYS A 31 -18.88 -0.45 -3.58
CA LYS A 31 -19.82 -0.39 -4.71
C LYS A 31 -20.59 0.93 -4.79
N ARG A 32 -20.82 1.60 -3.66
CA ARG A 32 -21.58 2.85 -3.60
C ARG A 32 -20.70 4.09 -3.74
N VAL A 33 -19.48 4.02 -3.21
CA VAL A 33 -18.56 5.16 -3.12
C VAL A 33 -17.50 5.15 -4.24
N GLY A 34 -17.21 3.98 -4.81
CA GLY A 34 -16.28 3.84 -5.93
C GLY A 34 -14.81 3.65 -5.55
N PHE A 35 -14.49 3.34 -4.29
CA PHE A 35 -13.13 2.96 -3.90
C PHE A 35 -12.87 1.46 -4.09
N ARG A 36 -11.61 1.07 -4.22
CA ARG A 36 -11.17 -0.33 -4.20
C ARG A 36 -10.65 -0.70 -2.81
N VAL A 37 -10.90 -1.92 -2.37
CA VAL A 37 -10.39 -2.41 -1.09
C VAL A 37 -9.12 -3.22 -1.33
N ALA A 38 -8.05 -2.92 -0.59
CA ALA A 38 -6.81 -3.67 -0.60
C ALA A 38 -6.49 -4.22 0.80
N SER A 39 -5.82 -5.38 0.84
CA SER A 39 -5.27 -5.91 2.09
C SER A 39 -4.05 -5.10 2.50
N GLY A 40 -4.06 -4.61 3.74
CA GLY A 40 -2.97 -3.85 4.32
C GLY A 40 -1.93 -4.69 5.01
N LEU A 41 -1.22 -4.05 5.93
CA LEU A 41 -0.14 -4.65 6.70
C LEU A 41 -0.66 -5.11 8.07
N SER A 42 -0.07 -6.18 8.59
CA SER A 42 -0.28 -6.57 9.98
C SER A 42 0.60 -5.72 10.90
N GLU A 43 0.11 -5.41 12.09
CA GLU A 43 0.90 -4.71 13.11
C GLU A 43 2.11 -5.55 13.55
N ARG A 44 3.31 -4.98 13.49
CA ARG A 44 4.56 -5.68 13.84
C ARG A 44 5.57 -4.71 14.46
N VAL A 45 6.39 -5.22 15.38
CA VAL A 45 7.44 -4.44 16.08
C VAL A 45 8.54 -3.99 15.11
N ILE A 46 8.85 -4.76 14.07
CA ILE A 46 9.88 -4.41 13.07
C ILE A 46 9.72 -2.99 12.50
N TYR A 47 8.49 -2.51 12.26
CA TYR A 47 8.31 -1.15 11.73
C TYR A 47 8.81 -0.07 12.69
N ARG A 48 8.73 -0.32 14.00
CA ARG A 48 9.24 0.60 15.04
C ARG A 48 10.75 0.49 15.19
N GLU A 49 11.32 -0.71 15.02
CA GLU A 49 12.76 -0.92 15.09
C GLU A 49 13.51 -0.30 13.91
N LEU A 50 12.90 -0.29 12.73
CA LEU A 50 13.49 0.33 11.53
C LEU A 50 13.37 1.85 11.49
N PHE A 51 12.42 2.41 12.23
CA PHE A 51 12.09 3.84 12.19
C PHE A 51 13.26 4.76 12.58
N PRO A 52 14.05 4.52 13.66
CA PRO A 52 15.17 5.38 14.03
C PRO A 52 16.26 5.48 12.95
N SER A 53 16.41 4.43 12.14
CA SER A 53 17.42 4.35 11.08
C SER A 53 16.89 4.79 9.71
N GLY A 54 15.60 5.17 9.62
CA GLY A 54 14.96 5.50 8.35
C GLY A 54 14.87 4.32 7.37
N LEU A 55 14.91 3.08 7.86
CA LEU A 55 14.91 1.88 7.04
C LEU A 55 13.48 1.37 6.78
N THR A 56 13.33 0.58 5.73
CA THR A 56 12.11 -0.11 5.34
C THR A 56 12.35 -1.61 5.15
N LEU A 57 11.27 -2.39 5.04
CA LEU A 57 11.35 -3.82 4.73
C LEU A 57 11.99 -4.13 3.37
N LEU A 58 12.12 -3.12 2.49
CA LEU A 58 12.71 -3.29 1.17
C LEU A 58 14.24 -3.24 1.21
N ASP A 59 14.83 -2.71 2.28
CA ASP A 59 16.27 -2.47 2.44
C ASP A 59 17.03 -3.74 2.85
N LYS A 60 16.94 -4.79 2.02
CA LYS A 60 17.49 -6.15 2.25
C LYS A 60 18.93 -6.17 2.80
N GLY A 61 19.78 -5.24 2.38
CA GLY A 61 21.19 -5.19 2.77
C GLY A 61 21.45 -4.66 4.18
N HIS A 62 20.46 -4.05 4.83
CA HIS A 62 20.62 -3.39 6.13
C HIS A 62 19.89 -4.12 7.27
N LEU A 63 19.18 -5.22 6.98
CA LEU A 63 18.20 -5.82 7.89
C LEU A 63 18.74 -7.00 8.73
N GLY A 64 20.04 -7.27 8.72
CA GLY A 64 20.65 -8.36 9.50
C GLY A 64 20.00 -9.73 9.24
N GLU A 65 19.95 -10.60 10.26
CA GLU A 65 19.22 -11.87 10.16
C GLU A 65 17.69 -11.63 10.17
N LEU A 66 17.04 -12.05 9.09
CA LEU A 66 15.60 -11.90 8.93
C LEU A 66 14.86 -13.04 9.64
N GLY A 67 14.16 -12.72 10.73
CA GLY A 67 13.20 -13.65 11.34
C GLY A 67 11.98 -13.92 10.44
N THR A 68 11.23 -14.98 10.75
CA THR A 68 10.02 -15.40 10.00
C THR A 68 8.97 -14.27 9.90
N SER A 69 8.83 -13.44 10.93
CA SER A 69 7.95 -12.27 10.95
C SER A 69 8.26 -11.28 9.83
N HIS A 70 9.55 -11.09 9.49
CA HIS A 70 9.98 -10.15 8.47
C HIS A 70 9.61 -10.65 7.08
N LEU A 71 9.75 -11.96 6.84
CA LEU A 71 9.35 -12.59 5.58
C LEU A 71 7.85 -12.40 5.31
N VAL A 72 7.01 -12.61 6.32
CA VAL A 72 5.57 -12.40 6.20
C VAL A 72 5.25 -10.93 5.95
N ALA A 73 5.90 -10.01 6.66
CA ALA A 73 5.71 -8.57 6.46
C ALA A 73 6.06 -8.12 5.03
N ARG A 74 7.14 -8.67 4.45
CA ARG A 74 7.50 -8.42 3.04
C ARG A 74 6.47 -8.96 2.07
N GLN A 75 5.90 -10.14 2.37
CA GLN A 75 4.86 -10.72 1.54
C GLN A 75 3.56 -9.90 1.60
N GLU A 76 3.16 -9.42 2.78
CA GLU A 76 2.05 -8.47 2.96
C GLU A 76 2.30 -7.19 2.15
N LEU A 77 3.51 -6.61 2.23
CA LEU A 77 3.90 -5.43 1.47
C LEU A 77 3.82 -5.67 -0.05
N ARG A 78 4.29 -6.82 -0.53
CA ARG A 78 4.21 -7.17 -1.96
C ARG A 78 2.76 -7.27 -2.43
N THR A 79 1.89 -7.88 -1.63
CA THR A 79 0.46 -7.97 -1.92
C THR A 79 -0.20 -6.59 -1.93
N LEU A 80 0.13 -5.73 -0.96
CA LEU A 80 -0.39 -4.36 -0.90
C LEU A 80 0.03 -3.55 -2.14
N VAL A 81 1.33 -3.51 -2.45
CA VAL A 81 1.86 -2.78 -3.62
C VAL A 81 1.22 -3.30 -4.91
N GLY A 82 1.03 -4.62 -5.04
CA GLY A 82 0.30 -5.20 -6.16
C GLY A 82 -1.15 -4.74 -6.27
N GLY A 83 -1.83 -4.51 -5.15
CA GLY A 83 -3.21 -4.00 -5.12
C GLY A 83 -3.34 -2.50 -5.42
N LEU A 84 -2.25 -1.74 -5.34
CA LEU A 84 -2.24 -0.30 -5.62
C LEU A 84 -2.26 0.03 -7.11
N ASN A 85 -1.96 -0.92 -8.01
CA ASN A 85 -1.88 -0.68 -9.46
C ASN A 85 -1.03 0.56 -9.81
N LEU A 86 0.10 0.72 -9.11
CA LEU A 86 0.97 1.88 -9.31
C LEU A 86 1.46 1.95 -10.76
N PRO A 87 1.54 3.15 -11.36
CA PRO A 87 2.10 3.31 -12.69
C PRO A 87 3.53 2.78 -12.70
N LYS A 88 3.93 2.18 -13.81
CA LYS A 88 5.32 1.76 -14.00
C LYS A 88 6.20 3.00 -13.87
N LEU A 89 7.18 2.94 -12.97
CA LEU A 89 8.23 3.93 -12.91
C LEU A 89 8.92 3.98 -14.27
N ASN A 90 8.87 5.14 -14.93
CA ASN A 90 9.73 5.40 -16.06
C ASN A 90 11.12 5.73 -15.51
N PRO A 91 12.14 4.89 -15.74
CA PRO A 91 13.48 5.14 -15.21
C PRO A 91 14.12 6.43 -15.74
N GLU A 92 13.60 6.99 -16.84
CA GLU A 92 14.11 8.22 -17.47
C GLU A 92 13.50 9.50 -16.90
N LEU A 93 12.44 9.42 -16.08
CA LEU A 93 11.82 10.59 -15.46
C LEU A 93 12.48 10.87 -14.10
N PRO A 94 13.08 12.06 -13.88
CA PRO A 94 13.56 12.47 -12.57
C PRO A 94 12.45 12.33 -11.51
N LEU A 95 12.80 11.90 -10.30
CA LEU A 95 11.84 11.70 -9.20
C LEU A 95 11.04 12.97 -8.86
N ASP A 96 11.58 14.14 -9.18
CA ASP A 96 10.99 15.46 -8.96
C ASP A 96 10.39 16.08 -10.22
N ALA A 97 10.22 15.30 -11.31
CA ALA A 97 9.63 15.82 -12.53
C ALA A 97 8.17 16.25 -12.26
N PRO A 98 7.77 17.47 -12.69
CA PRO A 98 6.40 17.92 -12.53
C PRO A 98 5.48 16.94 -13.25
N LYS A 99 4.55 16.32 -12.50
CA LYS A 99 3.52 15.44 -13.07
C LYS A 99 2.76 16.25 -14.11
N SER A 100 2.95 15.96 -15.38
CA SER A 100 2.39 16.77 -16.46
C SER A 100 0.87 16.87 -16.28
N THR A 101 0.39 18.07 -15.97
CA THR A 101 -1.02 18.42 -15.97
C THR A 101 -1.49 18.25 -17.41
N LYS A 102 -2.21 17.17 -17.68
CA LYS A 102 -2.86 16.93 -18.96
C LYS A 102 -4.08 17.87 -19.06
N THR A 103 -3.86 19.19 -19.19
CA THR A 103 -4.91 20.20 -19.46
C THR A 103 -4.38 21.55 -19.97
N ALA A 104 -3.39 21.56 -20.86
CA ALA A 104 -3.12 22.74 -21.69
C ALA A 104 -2.68 22.27 -23.08
N LEU A 105 -3.29 22.84 -24.12
CA LEU A 105 -3.15 22.52 -25.55
C LEU A 105 -4.15 21.52 -26.17
N GLU A 106 -5.40 21.54 -25.72
CA GLU A 106 -6.57 21.40 -26.62
C GLU A 106 -7.12 22.77 -27.06
N SER A 107 -6.35 23.86 -26.89
CA SER A 107 -6.79 25.22 -27.23
C SER A 107 -5.82 26.03 -28.10
N ALA A 108 -4.87 25.40 -28.80
CA ALA A 108 -4.04 26.10 -29.78
C ALA A 108 -3.47 25.16 -30.86
N ALA A 109 -4.33 24.71 -31.78
CA ALA A 109 -4.07 24.52 -33.22
C ALA A 109 -5.29 23.88 -33.89
#